data_AF-A0A972VWW1-F1
#
_entry.id   AF-A0A972VWW1-F1
#
_cell.length_a   1.000
_cell.length_b   1.000
_cell.length_c   1.000
_cell.angle_alpha   90.00
_cell.angle_beta   90.00
_cell.angle_gamma   90.00
#
_symmetry.space_group_name_H-M   'P 1'
#
loop_
_entity.id
_entity.type
_entity.pdbx_description
1 polymer ?
#
loop_
_entity_poly.entity_id
_entity_poly.type
_entity_poly.pdbx_seq_one_letter_code
_entity_poly.pdbx_strand_id
1 'polypeptide(L)'
;MITASKTSFDANKVVMLVEVRSDNWSQLLMKVGAKQDKAAFALLFDHFAPLLKGFLMKGSALGPERAEELAQETMIKVWRKADSFNASKASASTWIYTI
;
A
#
# COMPACT_ATOMS: atom_id res chain seq x y z
N MET A 1 -26.05 8.01 -51.72
CA MET A 1 -25.20 7.07 -50.96
C MET A 1 -24.05 7.86 -50.33
N ILE A 2 -24.03 8.07 -49.01
CA ILE A 2 -22.83 7.96 -48.14
C ILE A 2 -23.36 7.66 -46.72
N THR A 3 -22.99 6.49 -46.22
CA THR A 3 -23.17 6.01 -44.84
C THR A 3 -22.01 6.55 -44.00
N ALA A 4 -22.27 7.14 -42.84
CA ALA A 4 -21.26 7.27 -41.79
C ALA A 4 -21.94 7.10 -40.44
N SER A 5 -21.82 5.87 -39.93
CA SER A 5 -22.32 5.39 -38.66
C SER A 5 -21.81 6.23 -37.49
N LYS A 6 -22.72 6.57 -36.57
CA LYS A 6 -22.38 7.08 -35.23
C LYS A 6 -21.36 6.15 -34.58
N THR A 7 -20.15 6.64 -34.35
CA THR A 7 -19.19 5.93 -33.49
C THR A 7 -19.62 6.17 -32.05
N SER A 8 -20.26 5.17 -31.45
CA SER A 8 -20.57 5.14 -30.02
C SER A 8 -19.25 5.08 -29.25
N PHE A 9 -18.89 6.17 -28.59
CA PHE A 9 -17.74 6.22 -27.69
C PHE A 9 -18.20 5.63 -26.35
N ASP A 10 -17.92 4.35 -26.12
CA ASP A 10 -18.21 3.65 -24.87
C ASP A 10 -17.36 4.23 -23.73
N ALA A 11 -17.97 5.16 -22.96
CA ALA A 11 -17.37 5.78 -21.78
C ALA A 11 -16.95 4.76 -20.69
N ASN A 12 -17.47 3.53 -20.75
CA ASN A 12 -17.09 2.42 -19.88
C ASN A 12 -15.68 1.87 -20.14
N LYS A 13 -15.08 2.13 -21.30
CA LYS A 13 -13.74 1.59 -21.63
C LYS A 13 -12.59 2.41 -21.02
N VAL A 14 -12.83 3.68 -20.70
CA VAL A 14 -11.79 4.61 -20.19
C VAL A 14 -11.52 4.39 -18.70
N VAL A 15 -12.48 3.86 -17.95
CA VAL A 15 -12.37 3.66 -16.49
C VAL A 15 -11.48 2.46 -16.11
N MET A 16 -11.15 1.57 -17.06
CA MET A 16 -10.34 0.36 -16.84
C MET A 16 -8.81 0.55 -16.97
N LEU A 17 -8.32 1.77 -17.22
CA LEU A 17 -6.90 2.03 -17.49
C LEU A 17 -6.08 2.53 -16.27
N VAL A 18 -6.63 2.49 -15.06
CA VAL A 18 -5.77 2.63 -13.87
C VAL A 18 -5.23 1.24 -13.56
N GLU A 19 -4.03 0.93 -14.04
CA GLU A 19 -3.31 -0.28 -13.66
C GLU A 19 -3.23 -0.34 -12.13
N VAL A 20 -4.09 -1.17 -11.53
CA VAL A 20 -4.05 -1.46 -10.11
C VAL A 20 -2.68 -2.04 -9.84
N ARG A 21 -1.87 -1.34 -9.04
CA ARG A 21 -0.51 -1.80 -8.74
C ARG A 21 -0.57 -3.20 -8.18
N SER A 22 0.08 -4.13 -8.88
CA SER A 22 0.12 -5.55 -8.56
C SER A 22 1.48 -5.99 -8.02
N ASP A 23 2.29 -5.05 -7.53
CA ASP A 23 3.54 -5.39 -6.85
C ASP A 23 3.26 -6.25 -5.60
N ASN A 24 4.22 -7.10 -5.25
CA ASN A 24 4.07 -8.09 -4.18
C ASN A 24 3.59 -7.46 -2.86
N TRP A 25 4.12 -6.29 -2.50
CA TRP A 25 3.78 -5.61 -1.25
C TRP A 25 2.36 -5.06 -1.26
N SER A 26 1.93 -4.47 -2.38
CA SER A 26 0.54 -4.03 -2.58
C SER A 26 -0.43 -5.22 -2.51
N GLN A 27 -0.09 -6.38 -3.08
CA GLN A 27 -0.92 -7.59 -2.97
C GLN A 27 -1.03 -8.10 -1.53
N LEU A 28 0.08 -8.16 -0.79
CA LEU A 28 0.08 -8.57 0.61
C LEU A 28 -0.76 -7.60 1.46
N LEU A 29 -0.59 -6.29 1.26
CA LEU A 29 -1.34 -5.28 2.00
C LEU A 29 -2.84 -5.33 1.69
N MET A 30 -3.23 -5.62 0.44
CA MET A 30 -4.63 -5.88 0.08
C MET A 30 -5.19 -7.14 0.78
N LYS A 31 -4.41 -8.22 0.90
CA LYS A 31 -4.83 -9.42 1.66
C LYS A 31 -5.07 -9.11 3.14
N VAL A 32 -4.18 -8.31 3.74
CA VAL A 32 -4.35 -7.84 5.13
C VAL A 32 -5.61 -6.98 5.27
N GLY A 33 -5.84 -6.04 4.36
CA GLY A 33 -7.03 -5.18 4.39
C GLY A 33 -8.34 -5.95 4.21
N ALA A 34 -8.37 -6.93 3.30
CA ALA A 34 -9.58 -7.68 2.99
C ALA A 34 -9.93 -8.75 4.03
N LYS A 35 -8.93 -9.41 4.63
CA LYS A 35 -9.14 -10.63 5.45
C LYS A 35 -8.42 -10.64 6.78
N GLN A 36 -7.69 -9.58 7.14
CA GLN A 36 -6.79 -9.57 8.29
C GLN A 36 -5.85 -10.79 8.23
N ASP A 37 -5.26 -11.00 7.05
CA ASP A 37 -4.36 -12.12 6.78
C ASP A 37 -3.05 -11.96 7.57
N LYS A 38 -2.92 -12.73 8.65
CA LYS A 38 -1.75 -12.69 9.54
C LYS A 38 -0.45 -13.12 8.83
N ALA A 39 -0.53 -14.05 7.88
CA ALA A 39 0.66 -14.51 7.16
C ALA A 39 1.16 -13.42 6.20
N ALA A 40 0.23 -12.76 5.50
CA ALA A 40 0.59 -11.62 4.66
C ALA A 40 1.16 -10.46 5.49
N PHE A 41 0.61 -10.20 6.68
CA PHE A 41 1.13 -9.17 7.57
C PHE A 41 2.51 -9.51 8.13
N ALA A 42 2.79 -10.76 8.48
CA ALA A 42 4.12 -11.18 8.92
C ALA A 42 5.19 -10.86 7.85
N LEU A 43 4.90 -11.15 6.58
CA LEU A 43 5.81 -10.82 5.47
C LEU A 43 6.02 -9.30 5.31
N LEU A 44 4.98 -8.50 5.50
CA LEU A 44 5.10 -7.04 5.50
C LEU A 44 5.92 -6.56 6.69
N PHE A 45 5.69 -7.12 7.88
CA PHE A 45 6.39 -6.75 9.10
C PHE A 45 7.89 -7.03 8.99
N ASP A 46 8.26 -8.23 8.58
CA ASP A 46 9.66 -8.64 8.43
C ASP A 46 10.44 -7.75 7.46
N HIS A 47 9.76 -7.22 6.44
CA HIS A 47 10.37 -6.31 5.47
C HIS A 47 10.38 -4.85 5.94
N PHE A 48 9.24 -4.30 6.36
CA PHE A 48 9.08 -2.86 6.58
C PHE A 48 9.47 -2.40 7.99
N ALA A 49 9.34 -3.24 9.02
CA ALA A 49 9.74 -2.87 10.39
C ALA A 49 11.23 -2.45 10.49
N PRO A 50 12.22 -3.22 9.97
CA PRO A 50 13.62 -2.80 10.02
C PRO A 50 13.91 -1.55 9.16
N LEU A 51 13.20 -1.38 8.03
CA LEU A 51 13.32 -0.19 7.18
C LEU A 51 12.78 1.06 7.87
N LEU A 52 11.64 0.95 8.56
CA LEU A 52 11.07 2.03 9.37
C LEU A 52 12.02 2.41 10.51
N LYS A 53 12.55 1.42 11.24
CA LYS A 53 13.55 1.66 12.30
C LYS A 53 14.76 2.41 11.74
N GLY A 54 15.34 1.94 10.63
CA GLY A 54 16.48 2.60 9.98
C GLY A 54 16.18 4.01 9.48
N PHE A 55 14.96 4.24 8.97
CA PHE A 55 14.50 5.57 8.57
C PHE A 55 14.37 6.52 9.77
N LEU A 56 13.76 6.07 10.87
CA LEU A 56 13.58 6.84 12.11
C LEU A 56 14.92 7.17 12.79
N MET A 57 15.86 6.24 12.79
CA MET A 57 17.21 6.47 13.32
C MET A 57 18.01 7.50 12.48
N LYS A 58 17.74 7.61 11.18
CA LYS A 58 18.39 8.59 10.30
C LYS A 58 17.71 9.95 10.34
N GLY A 59 16.37 9.97 10.43
CA GLY A 59 15.55 11.19 10.37
C GLY A 59 15.32 11.87 11.72
N SER A 60 15.77 11.28 12.83
CA SER A 60 15.53 11.81 14.17
C SER A 60 16.69 11.44 15.11
N ALA A 61 16.89 12.22 16.18
CA ALA A 61 17.83 11.89 17.25
C ALA A 61 17.30 10.77 18.17
N LEU A 62 16.48 9.86 17.64
CA LEU A 62 15.89 8.76 18.41
C LEU A 62 16.94 7.69 18.64
N GLY A 63 17.06 7.24 19.89
CA GLY A 63 17.83 6.05 20.23
C GLY A 63 17.25 4.79 19.57
N PRO A 64 18.07 3.72 19.45
CA PRO A 64 17.68 2.49 18.75
C PRO A 64 16.43 1.82 19.33
N GLU A 65 16.25 1.86 20.65
CA GLU A 65 15.08 1.29 21.33
C GLU A 65 13.80 2.05 20.98
N ARG A 66 13.84 3.39 21.05
CA ARG A 66 12.66 4.21 20.74
C ARG A 66 12.29 4.16 19.25
N ALA A 67 13.29 4.05 18.36
CA ALA A 67 13.04 3.86 16.94
C ALA A 67 12.38 2.51 16.64
N GLU A 68 12.75 1.47 17.38
CA GLU A 68 12.13 0.15 17.25
C GLU A 68 10.69 0.13 17.75
N GLU A 69 10.44 0.68 18.93
CA GLU A 69 9.09 0.81 19.49
C GLU A 69 8.17 1.57 18.52
N LEU A 70 8.64 2.69 17.98
CA LEU A 70 7.87 3.49 17.02
C LEU A 70 7.64 2.74 15.69
N ALA A 71 8.62 1.97 15.21
CA ALA A 71 8.42 1.12 14.02
C ALA A 71 7.33 0.05 14.26
N GLN A 72 7.31 -0.57 15.44
CA GLN A 72 6.27 -1.52 15.82
C GLN A 72 4.90 -0.84 15.93
N GLU A 73 4.81 0.33 16.56
CA GLU A 73 3.59 1.13 16.64
C GLU A 73 3.04 1.45 15.23
N THR A 74 3.91 1.85 14.30
CA THR A 74 3.53 2.11 12.90
C THR A 74 3.01 0.85 12.21
N MET A 75 3.65 -0.31 12.40
CA MET A 75 3.16 -1.56 11.82
C MET A 75 1.79 -1.98 12.40
N ILE A 76 1.53 -1.69 13.67
CA ILE A 76 0.19 -1.90 14.27
C ILE A 76 -0.84 -1.00 13.61
N LYS A 77 -0.50 0.26 13.31
CA LYS A 77 -1.39 1.17 12.56
C LYS A 77 -1.63 0.68 11.13
N VAL A 78 -0.58 0.15 10.46
CA VAL A 78 -0.69 -0.47 9.14
C VAL A 78 -1.70 -1.62 9.17
N TRP A 79 -1.61 -2.52 10.13
CA TRP A 79 -2.58 -3.62 10.32
C TRP A 79 -4.02 -3.12 10.46
N ARG A 80 -4.22 -2.10 11.32
CA ARG A 80 -5.55 -1.55 11.62
C ARG A 80 -6.16 -0.74 10.47
N LYS A 81 -5.34 -0.18 9.58
CA LYS A 81 -5.77 0.69 8.48
C LYS A 81 -5.64 0.04 7.11
N ALA A 82 -5.23 -1.23 7.04
CA ALA A 82 -4.94 -1.90 5.77
C ALA A 82 -6.16 -1.95 4.84
N ASP A 83 -7.38 -1.93 5.37
CA ASP A 83 -8.63 -1.84 4.60
C ASP A 83 -8.76 -0.52 3.81
N SER A 84 -8.12 0.55 4.28
CA SER A 84 -8.10 1.85 3.60
C SER A 84 -7.02 1.97 2.52
N PHE A 85 -6.15 0.97 2.38
CA PHE A 85 -5.12 0.97 1.35
C PHE A 85 -5.75 0.84 -0.04
N ASN A 86 -5.29 1.68 -0.97
CA ASN A 86 -5.74 1.67 -2.35
C ASN A 86 -4.53 1.68 -3.30
N ALA A 87 -4.28 0.52 -3.92
CA ALA A 87 -3.15 0.29 -4.83
C ALA A 87 -3.19 1.18 -6.09
N SER A 88 -4.36 1.73 -6.46
CA SER A 88 -4.49 2.70 -7.55
C SER A 88 -3.94 4.07 -7.17
N LYS A 89 -3.97 4.44 -5.88
CA LYS A 89 -3.56 5.78 -5.40
C LYS A 89 -2.08 5.86 -5.01
N ALA A 90 -1.53 4.82 -4.39
CA ALA A 90 -0.14 4.79 -3.93
C ALA A 90 0.44 3.36 -3.94
N SER A 91 1.77 3.25 -3.93
CA SER A 91 2.44 1.98 -3.63
C SER A 91 2.27 1.63 -2.14
N ALA A 92 2.35 0.34 -1.79
CA ALA A 92 2.35 -0.09 -0.39
C ALA A 92 3.44 0.61 0.43
N SER A 93 4.67 0.69 -0.09
CA SER A 93 5.79 1.36 0.59
C SER A 93 5.46 2.81 0.89
N THR A 94 5.04 3.58 -0.11
CA THR A 94 4.66 4.99 0.06
C THR A 94 3.56 5.15 1.10
N TRP A 95 2.51 4.32 1.03
CA TRP A 95 1.40 4.39 1.96
C TRP A 95 1.85 4.06 3.39
N ILE A 96 2.66 3.01 3.59
CA ILE A 96 3.21 2.62 4.90
C ILE A 96 4.02 3.77 5.52
N TYR A 97 4.85 4.47 4.74
CA TYR A 97 5.61 5.63 5.24
C TYR A 97 4.74 6.84 5.60
N THR A 98 3.47 6.89 5.18
CA THR A 98 2.54 7.99 5.49
C THR A 98 1.64 7.73 6.70
N ILE A 99 1.67 6.52 7.27
CA ILE A 99 0.83 6.10 8.41
C ILE A 99 1.32 6.69 9.74
#